data_AF-A0A562J517-F1
#
_entry.id   AF-A0A562J517-F1
#
_cell.length_a   1.000
_cell.length_b   1.000
_cell.length_c   1.000
_cell.angle_alpha   90.00
_cell.angle_beta   90.00
_cell.angle_gamma   90.00
#
_symmetry.space_group_name_H-M   'P 1'
#
loop_
_entity.id
_entity.type
_entity.pdbx_description
1 polymer ?
#
loop_
_entity_poly.entity_id
_entity_poly.type
_entity_poly.pdbx_seq_one_letter_code
_entity_poly.pdbx_strand_id
1 'polypeptide(L)'
;MNRLESNFTKYEDHLKSVVIEFYENYYCGERLQMYSYLDTEFQRDVPLNFFLIHSDYYMDLGKLIHIDSVEIQREKKIALIEGVIEVGKKRKEVVFVLKSDFGGWKLDGDVIFHMK
;
A
#
# COMPACT_ATOMS: atom_id res chain seq x y z
N MET A 1 -30.88 -0.55 7.91
CA MET A 1 -29.45 -0.57 7.48
C MET A 1 -29.20 0.74 6.75
N ASN A 2 -28.42 1.65 7.35
CA ASN A 2 -28.33 3.04 6.90
C ASN A 2 -27.48 3.14 5.62
N ARG A 3 -27.94 3.93 4.64
CA ARG A 3 -27.27 4.12 3.34
C ARG A 3 -25.85 4.72 3.46
N LEU A 4 -25.59 5.45 4.56
CA LEU A 4 -24.29 6.04 4.89
C LEU A 4 -23.27 5.00 5.39
N GLU A 5 -23.70 4.07 6.24
CA GLU A 5 -22.85 2.97 6.74
C GLU A 5 -22.41 2.07 5.58
N SER A 6 -23.35 1.74 4.68
CA SER A 6 -23.05 0.92 3.50
C SER A 6 -22.03 1.55 2.54
N ASN A 7 -22.02 2.88 2.41
CA ASN A 7 -21.05 3.57 1.55
C ASN A 7 -19.67 3.67 2.20
N PHE A 8 -19.61 3.79 3.53
CA PHE A 8 -18.36 3.87 4.27
C PHE A 8 -17.61 2.53 4.21
N THR A 9 -18.30 1.41 4.48
CA THR A 9 -17.72 0.07 4.37
C THR A 9 -17.18 -0.21 2.98
N LYS A 10 -17.92 0.14 1.92
CA LYS A 10 -17.44 0.00 0.53
C LYS A 10 -16.17 0.80 0.23
N TYR A 11 -16.02 1.95 0.87
CA TYR A 11 -14.86 2.82 0.67
C TYR A 11 -13.64 2.28 1.42
N GLU A 12 -13.82 1.79 2.64
CA GLU A 12 -12.77 1.07 3.37
C GLU A 12 -12.33 -0.20 2.62
N ASP A 13 -13.28 -0.96 2.08
CA ASP A 13 -12.98 -2.16 1.29
C ASP A 13 -12.14 -1.82 0.05
N HIS A 14 -12.42 -0.67 -0.60
CA HIS A 14 -11.58 -0.18 -1.70
C HIS A 14 -10.16 0.18 -1.26
N LEU A 15 -10.00 0.86 -0.11
CA LEU A 15 -8.68 1.18 0.44
C LEU A 15 -7.89 -0.10 0.79
N LYS A 16 -8.57 -1.10 1.36
CA LYS A 16 -7.97 -2.41 1.62
C LYS A 16 -7.55 -3.11 0.33
N SER A 17 -8.36 -3.02 -0.73
CA SER A 17 -8.04 -3.65 -2.02
C SER A 17 -6.74 -3.12 -2.61
N VAL A 18 -6.44 -1.82 -2.46
CA VAL A 18 -5.16 -1.24 -2.89
C VAL A 18 -3.95 -1.94 -2.23
N VAL A 19 -3.99 -2.17 -0.91
CA VAL A 19 -2.91 -2.89 -0.20
C VAL A 19 -2.85 -4.35 -0.62
N ILE A 20 -4.01 -5.02 -0.70
CA ILE A 20 -4.09 -6.44 -1.04
C ILE A 20 -3.54 -6.67 -2.45
N GLU A 21 -4.01 -5.90 -3.44
CA GLU A 21 -3.58 -6.01 -4.83
C GLU A 21 -2.09 -5.70 -4.98
N PHE A 22 -1.54 -4.73 -4.23
CA PHE A 22 -0.09 -4.50 -4.20
C PHE A 22 0.68 -5.73 -3.74
N TYR A 23 0.25 -6.39 -2.65
CA TYR A 23 0.89 -7.62 -2.16
C TYR A 23 0.67 -8.81 -3.09
N GLU A 24 -0.48 -8.92 -3.76
CA GLU A 24 -0.71 -9.95 -4.77
C GLU A 24 0.27 -9.81 -5.94
N ASN A 25 0.48 -8.59 -6.44
CA ASN A 25 1.47 -8.33 -7.48
C ASN A 25 2.89 -8.60 -6.99
N TYR A 26 3.21 -8.31 -5.72
CA TYR A 26 4.48 -8.69 -5.09
C TYR A 26 4.70 -10.21 -5.11
N TYR A 27 3.71 -11.01 -4.68
CA TYR A 27 3.84 -12.45 -4.66
C TYR A 27 3.95 -13.08 -6.06
N CYS A 28 3.30 -12.46 -7.06
CA CYS A 28 3.37 -12.89 -8.44
C CYS A 28 4.63 -12.40 -9.17
N GLY A 29 5.42 -11.51 -8.57
CA GLY A 29 6.59 -10.90 -9.20
C GLY A 29 6.25 -9.86 -10.28
N GLU A 30 5.01 -9.37 -10.30
CA GLU A 30 4.47 -8.42 -11.27
C GLU A 30 4.89 -6.98 -10.93
N ARG A 31 6.20 -6.71 -11.05
CA ARG A 31 6.82 -5.46 -10.57
C ARG A 31 6.27 -4.20 -11.24
N LEU A 32 5.87 -4.27 -12.51
CA LEU A 32 5.30 -3.12 -13.22
C LEU A 32 3.96 -2.72 -12.58
N GLN A 33 3.14 -3.69 -12.26
CA GLN A 33 1.85 -3.52 -11.62
C GLN A 33 2.05 -3.05 -10.18
N MET A 34 2.97 -3.65 -9.42
CA MET A 34 3.35 -3.15 -8.09
C MET A 34 3.69 -1.66 -8.11
N TYR A 35 4.58 -1.24 -9.03
CA TYR A 35 4.99 0.15 -9.18
C TYR A 35 3.80 1.08 -9.41
N SER A 36 2.79 0.62 -10.17
CA SER A 36 1.60 1.40 -10.45
C SER A 36 0.76 1.72 -9.20
N TYR A 37 0.89 0.98 -8.09
CA TYR A 37 0.20 1.26 -6.83
C TYR A 37 0.95 2.27 -5.95
N LEU A 38 2.20 2.62 -6.27
CA LEU A 38 3.00 3.60 -5.54
C LEU A 38 2.59 5.04 -5.92
N ASP A 39 2.76 5.99 -5.01
CA ASP A 39 2.32 7.37 -5.18
C ASP A 39 3.21 8.17 -6.15
N THR A 40 2.67 9.22 -6.77
CA THR A 40 3.40 10.00 -7.79
C THR A 40 4.67 10.63 -7.24
N GLU A 41 4.72 10.98 -5.96
CA GLU A 41 5.93 11.51 -5.33
C GLU A 41 7.07 10.50 -5.42
N PHE A 42 6.84 9.27 -4.95
CA PHE A 42 7.79 8.18 -5.09
C PHE A 42 8.12 7.88 -6.56
N GLN A 43 7.12 7.82 -7.43
CA GLN A 43 7.35 7.51 -8.85
C GLN A 43 8.15 8.59 -9.60
N ARG A 44 8.10 9.84 -9.13
CA ARG A 44 8.92 10.93 -9.67
C ARG A 44 10.37 10.81 -9.22
N ASP A 45 10.57 10.42 -7.97
CA ASP A 45 11.89 10.35 -7.35
C ASP A 45 12.62 9.03 -7.70
N VAL A 46 11.84 7.97 -7.96
CA VAL A 46 12.29 6.62 -8.32
C VAL A 46 11.64 6.22 -9.65
N PRO A 47 12.21 6.58 -10.81
CA PRO A 47 11.66 6.22 -12.10
C PRO A 47 11.54 4.70 -12.30
N LEU A 48 10.53 4.27 -13.06
CA LEU A 48 10.21 2.85 -13.28
C LEU A 48 11.43 1.99 -13.67
N ASN A 49 12.26 2.45 -14.60
CA ASN A 49 13.43 1.69 -15.03
C ASN A 49 14.41 1.46 -13.87
N PHE A 50 14.57 2.43 -12.97
CA PHE A 50 15.41 2.30 -11.79
C PHE A 50 14.77 1.34 -10.77
N PHE A 51 13.47 1.48 -10.50
CA PHE A 51 12.71 0.56 -9.65
C PHE A 51 12.82 -0.90 -10.12
N LEU A 52 12.87 -1.14 -11.43
CA LEU A 52 12.90 -2.49 -12.02
C LEU A 52 14.28 -3.15 -11.98
N ILE A 53 15.38 -2.41 -11.78
CA ILE A 53 16.74 -2.96 -11.90
C ILE A 53 17.60 -2.76 -10.66
N HIS A 54 17.30 -1.80 -9.80
CA HIS A 54 18.14 -1.47 -8.65
C HIS A 54 17.84 -2.38 -7.46
N SER A 55 18.90 -2.94 -6.86
CA SER A 55 18.82 -3.93 -5.76
C SER A 55 18.01 -3.47 -4.56
N ASP A 56 18.01 -2.17 -4.29
CA ASP A 56 17.34 -1.56 -3.13
C ASP A 56 15.81 -1.82 -3.14
N TYR A 57 15.23 -2.04 -4.32
CA TYR A 57 13.79 -2.34 -4.48
C TYR A 57 13.51 -3.84 -4.62
N TYR A 58 14.47 -4.72 -4.33
CA TYR A 58 14.29 -6.19 -4.27
C TYR A 58 14.22 -6.71 -2.83
N MET A 59 13.85 -5.85 -1.89
CA MET A 59 13.71 -6.22 -0.49
C MET A 59 12.53 -7.17 -0.25
N ASP A 60 12.65 -8.02 0.78
CA ASP A 60 11.56 -8.87 1.24
C ASP A 60 10.54 -8.03 2.02
N LEU A 61 9.38 -7.79 1.39
CA LEU A 61 8.24 -7.08 2.01
C LEU A 61 7.42 -7.99 2.95
N GLY A 62 7.76 -9.28 3.03
CA GLY A 62 7.04 -10.27 3.81
C GLY A 62 5.67 -10.65 3.21
N LYS A 63 4.90 -11.38 4.01
CA LYS A 63 3.56 -11.83 3.67
C LYS A 63 2.51 -11.07 4.48
N LEU A 64 1.67 -10.29 3.83
CA LEU A 64 0.44 -9.76 4.40
C LEU A 64 -0.44 -10.91 4.93
N ILE A 65 -0.71 -10.89 6.23
CA ILE A 65 -1.53 -11.88 6.93
C ILE A 65 -2.97 -11.39 7.03
N HIS A 66 -3.17 -10.15 7.49
CA HIS A 66 -4.47 -9.50 7.57
C HIS A 66 -4.32 -7.99 7.73
N ILE A 67 -5.44 -7.29 7.52
CA ILE A 67 -5.63 -5.86 7.79
C ILE A 67 -6.57 -5.74 8.98
N ASP A 68 -6.15 -4.99 10.00
CA ASP A 68 -6.86 -4.81 11.26
C ASP A 68 -7.84 -3.64 11.21
N SER A 69 -7.37 -2.49 10.73
CA SER A 69 -8.12 -1.24 10.80
C SER A 69 -7.82 -0.33 9.60
N VAL A 70 -8.74 0.60 9.35
CA VAL A 70 -8.58 1.67 8.35
C VAL A 70 -8.96 2.98 9.02
N GLU A 71 -8.04 3.93 9.07
CA GLU A 71 -8.28 5.30 9.53
C GLU A 71 -8.19 6.26 8.35
N ILE A 72 -9.24 7.04 8.10
CA ILE A 72 -9.29 7.97 6.96
C ILE A 72 -9.20 9.41 7.46
N GLN A 73 -8.11 10.08 7.14
CA GLN A 73 -7.89 11.50 7.42
C GLN A 73 -8.27 12.35 6.20
N ARG A 74 -9.58 12.55 5.99
CA ARG A 74 -10.13 13.20 4.79
C ARG A 74 -9.55 14.57 4.48
N GLU A 75 -9.35 15.41 5.49
CA GLU A 75 -8.80 16.76 5.33
C GLU A 75 -7.37 16.73 4.76
N LYS A 76 -6.59 15.72 5.14
CA LYS A 76 -5.23 15.52 4.67
C LYS A 76 -5.14 14.68 3.39
N LYS A 77 -6.27 14.12 2.93
CA LYS A 77 -6.33 13.17 1.82
C LYS A 77 -5.39 11.96 2.02
N ILE A 78 -5.31 11.50 3.27
CA ILE A 78 -4.49 10.35 3.69
C ILE A 78 -5.41 9.29 4.28
N ALA A 79 -5.07 8.02 4.07
CA ALA A 79 -5.62 6.90 4.82
C ALA A 79 -4.47 6.10 5.44
N LEU A 80 -4.65 5.66 6.68
CA LEU A 80 -3.74 4.78 7.39
C LEU A 80 -4.39 3.41 7.50
N ILE A 81 -3.67 2.37 7.12
CA ILE A 81 -4.16 0.99 7.19
C ILE A 81 -3.22 0.21 8.08
N GLU A 82 -3.72 -0.23 9.22
CA GLU A 82 -2.97 -1.07 10.14
C GLU A 82 -3.17 -2.53 9.75
N GLY A 83 -2.10 -3.31 9.80
CA GLY A 83 -2.18 -4.73 9.56
C GLY A 83 -0.95 -5.48 10.04
N VAL A 84 -0.96 -6.78 9.79
CA VAL A 84 0.13 -7.68 10.19
C VAL A 84 0.75 -8.31 8.97
N ILE A 85 2.07 -8.22 8.87
CA ILE A 85 2.88 -8.99 7.93
C ILE A 85 3.73 -10.04 8.64
N GLU A 86 4.12 -11.07 7.91
CA GLU A 86 5.08 -12.07 8.34
C GLU A 86 6.35 -11.98 7.49
N VAL A 87 7.47 -11.65 8.13
CA VAL A 87 8.80 -11.61 7.50
C VAL A 87 9.63 -12.74 8.09
N GLY A 88 9.94 -13.75 7.27
CA GLY A 88 10.54 -15.01 7.72
C GLY A 88 9.64 -15.75 8.71
N LYS A 89 10.01 -15.79 10.00
CA LYS A 89 9.22 -16.43 11.08
C LYS A 89 8.67 -15.42 12.10
N LYS A 90 8.75 -14.13 11.81
CA LYS A 90 8.33 -13.06 12.72
C LYS A 90 7.12 -12.34 12.14
N ARG A 91 6.09 -12.21 12.96
CA ARG A 91 4.97 -11.31 12.67
C ARG A 91 5.33 -9.90 13.11
N LYS A 92 4.96 -8.92 12.30
CA LYS A 92 5.16 -7.50 12.55
C LYS A 92 3.86 -6.76 12.27
N GLU A 93 3.48 -5.89 13.20
CA GLU A 93 2.48 -4.87 12.96
C GLU A 93 3.10 -3.81 12.05
N VAL A 94 2.34 -3.36 11.06
CA VAL A 94 2.74 -2.35 10.09
C VAL A 94 1.60 -1.38 9.85
N VAL A 95 1.98 -0.16 9.46
CA VAL A 95 1.04 0.87 9.03
C VAL A 95 1.34 1.19 7.57
N PHE A 96 0.39 0.90 6.70
CA PHE A 96 0.43 1.35 5.31
C PHE A 96 -0.15 2.76 5.23
N VAL A 97 0.59 3.66 4.60
CA VAL A 97 0.12 5.02 4.34
C VAL A 97 -0.36 5.09 2.90
N LEU A 98 -1.60 5.51 2.69
CA LEU A 98 -2.16 5.76 1.38
C LEU A 98 -2.40 7.26 1.20
N LYS A 99 -2.00 7.79 0.05
CA LYS A 99 -2.25 9.17 -0.38
C LYS A 99 -3.27 9.16 -1.52
N SER A 100 -4.20 10.10 -1.51
CA SER A 100 -5.09 10.29 -2.67
C SER A 100 -4.35 11.04 -3.76
N ASP A 101 -4.31 10.44 -4.96
CA ASP A 101 -3.54 10.93 -6.08
C ASP A 101 -4.29 10.73 -7.41
N PHE A 102 -4.41 11.79 -8.21
CA PHE A 102 -5.14 11.84 -9.50
C PHE A 102 -6.46 11.04 -9.55
N GLY A 103 -7.24 11.06 -8.46
CA GLY A 103 -8.56 10.39 -8.39
C GLY A 103 -8.54 8.93 -7.93
N GLY A 104 -7.38 8.39 -7.56
CA GLY A 104 -7.22 7.10 -6.89
C GLY A 104 -6.52 7.20 -5.54
N TRP A 105 -6.33 6.06 -4.88
CA TRP A 105 -5.47 5.94 -3.71
C TRP A 105 -4.20 5.18 -4.09
N LYS A 106 -3.06 5.66 -3.62
CA LYS A 106 -1.74 5.09 -3.87
C LYS A 106 -1.02 4.90 -2.55
N LEU A 107 -0.20 3.86 -2.47
CA LEU A 107 0.67 3.62 -1.34
C LEU A 107 1.84 4.58 -1.35
N ASP A 108 2.17 5.11 -0.19
CA ASP A 108 3.39 5.88 0.02
C ASP A 108 4.61 4.95 -0.16
N GLY A 109 5.30 5.11 -1.29
CA GLY A 109 6.42 4.25 -1.64
C GLY A 109 7.64 4.46 -0.74
N ASP A 110 7.83 5.67 -0.19
CA ASP A 110 8.94 5.94 0.72
C ASP A 110 8.73 5.24 2.06
N VAL A 111 7.49 5.20 2.56
CA VAL A 111 7.15 4.42 3.75
C VAL A 111 7.41 2.93 3.54
N ILE A 112 7.18 2.40 2.34
CA ILE A 112 7.39 0.99 2.04
C ILE A 112 8.88 0.64 1.88
N PHE A 113 9.62 1.41 1.07
CA PHE A 113 10.97 1.03 0.63
C PHE A 113 12.10 1.78 1.35
N HIS A 114 11.81 2.88 2.03
CA HIS A 114 12.82 3.71 2.70
C HIS A 114 12.65 3.78 4.23
N MET A 115 11.81 2.91 4.83
CA MET A 115 11.77 2.70 6.28
C MET A 115 13.14 2.20 6.78
N LYS A 116 13.95 3.13 7.29
CA LYS A 116 15.19 2.87 8.03
C LYS A 116 14.92 2.68 9.52
#